data_AF-A0A9E7WDP7-F1
#
_entry.id   AF-A0A9E7WDP7-F1
#
_cell.length_a   1.000
_cell.length_b   1.000
_cell.length_c   1.000
_cell.angle_alpha   90.00
_cell.angle_beta   90.00
_cell.angle_gamma   90.00
#
_symmetry.space_group_name_H-M   'P 1'
#
loop_
_entity.id
_entity.type
_entity.pdbx_description
1 polymer ?
#
loop_
_entity_poly.entity_id
_entity_poly.type
_entity_poly.pdbx_seq_one_letter_code
_entity_poly.pdbx_strand_id
1 'polypeptide(L)'
;MLDWMNWTQPVAIFFVVIACILVAMSVWELASPCSERRGFLPIATTRGDRLFIGLLCAAYIHLAFLGLSEISLWVALAVSVAWLLILLRWG
;
A
#
# COMPACT_ATOMS: atom_id res chain seq x y z
N MET A 1 11.15 -7.93 -27.04
CA MET A 1 9.82 -8.12 -26.39
C MET A 1 9.98 -7.58 -24.98
N LEU A 2 9.20 -6.59 -24.55
CA LEU A 2 9.27 -5.98 -23.20
C LEU A 2 10.65 -5.40 -22.76
N ASP A 3 11.55 -5.02 -23.67
CA ASP A 3 12.92 -4.57 -23.35
C ASP A 3 13.03 -3.18 -22.68
N TRP A 4 11.91 -2.51 -22.41
CA TRP A 4 11.87 -1.17 -21.81
C TRP A 4 12.10 -1.16 -20.30
N MET A 5 11.94 -2.30 -19.63
CA MET A 5 12.14 -2.47 -18.19
C MET A 5 12.97 -3.72 -17.92
N ASN A 6 13.79 -3.70 -16.86
CA ASN A 6 14.50 -4.90 -16.42
C ASN A 6 13.51 -5.86 -15.72
N TRP A 7 12.80 -6.65 -16.50
CA TRP A 7 11.80 -7.60 -16.03
C TRP A 7 12.44 -8.79 -15.32
N THR A 8 12.58 -8.65 -14.01
CA THR A 8 12.93 -9.75 -13.11
C THR A 8 11.67 -10.31 -12.46
N GLN A 9 11.75 -11.54 -11.93
CA GLN A 9 10.62 -12.16 -11.23
C GLN A 9 10.08 -11.29 -10.08
N PRO A 10 10.91 -10.67 -9.21
CA PRO A 10 10.42 -9.77 -8.16
C PRO A 10 9.71 -8.53 -8.71
N VAL A 11 10.21 -7.95 -9.81
CA VAL A 11 9.61 -6.78 -10.46
C VAL A 11 8.24 -7.12 -11.03
N ALA A 12 8.11 -8.25 -11.73
CA ALA A 12 6.84 -8.71 -12.26
C ALA A 12 5.80 -8.93 -11.14
N ILE A 13 6.20 -9.59 -10.05
CA ILE A 13 5.33 -9.80 -8.88
C ILE A 13 4.87 -8.47 -8.28
N PHE A 14 5.77 -7.50 -8.10
CA PHE A 14 5.41 -6.18 -7.58
C PHE A 14 4.32 -5.51 -8.42
N PHE A 15 4.50 -5.42 -9.74
CA PHE A 15 3.51 -4.78 -10.62
C PHE A 15 2.18 -5.53 -10.65
N VAL A 16 2.20 -6.86 -10.63
CA VAL A 16 0.96 -7.65 -10.54
C VAL A 16 0.23 -7.38 -9.23
N VAL A 17 0.94 -7.32 -8.10
CA VAL A 17 0.35 -7.00 -6.80
C VAL A 17 -0.27 -5.60 -6.80
N ILE A 18 0.43 -4.59 -7.34
CA ILE A 18 -0.13 -3.23 -7.47
C ILE A 18 -1.37 -3.22 -8.34
N ALA A 19 -1.35 -3.91 -9.49
CA ALA A 19 -2.52 -4.02 -10.36
C ALA A 19 -3.71 -4.70 -9.64
N CYS A 20 -3.48 -5.79 -8.91
CA CYS A 20 -4.50 -6.45 -8.10
C CYS A 20 -5.08 -5.52 -7.03
N ILE A 21 -4.24 -4.74 -6.35
CA ILE A 21 -4.67 -3.78 -5.32
C ILE A 21 -5.56 -2.68 -5.94
N LEU A 22 -5.16 -2.13 -7.09
CA LEU A 22 -5.95 -1.13 -7.79
C LEU A 22 -7.32 -1.69 -8.21
N VAL A 23 -7.35 -2.87 -8.82
CA VAL A 23 -8.59 -3.54 -9.22
C VAL A 23 -9.48 -3.81 -8.01
N ALA A 24 -8.92 -4.35 -6.92
CA ALA A 24 -9.67 -4.62 -5.69
C ALA A 24 -10.31 -3.33 -5.12
N MET A 25 -9.57 -2.22 -5.11
CA MET A 25 -10.10 -0.94 -4.65
C MET A 25 -11.18 -0.39 -5.58
N SER A 26 -11.00 -0.46 -6.91
CA SER A 26 -12.02 -0.03 -7.86
C SER A 26 -13.32 -0.82 -7.68
N VAL A 27 -13.23 -2.15 -7.49
CA VAL A 27 -14.39 -3.01 -7.21
C VAL A 27 -15.05 -2.63 -5.89
N TRP A 28 -14.26 -2.36 -4.85
CA TRP A 28 -14.76 -1.99 -3.53
C TRP A 28 -15.49 -0.65 -3.55
N GLU A 29 -14.95 0.33 -4.27
CA GLU A 29 -15.55 1.66 -4.41
C GLU A 29 -16.87 1.61 -5.19
N LEU A 30 -16.95 0.76 -6.22
CA LEU A 30 -18.19 0.50 -6.95
C LEU A 30 -19.26 -0.18 -6.07
N ALA A 31 -18.84 -1.11 -5.19
CA ALA A 31 -19.74 -1.84 -4.30
C ALA A 31 -20.22 -1.02 -3.11
N SER A 32 -19.41 -0.08 -2.61
CA SER A 32 -19.72 0.75 -1.44
C SER A 32 -19.32 2.20 -1.71
N PRO A 33 -20.26 3.05 -2.14
CA PRO A 33 -20.00 4.45 -2.44
C PRO A 33 -19.31 5.16 -1.27
N CYS A 34 -18.24 5.90 -1.58
CA CYS A 34 -17.38 6.58 -0.63
C CYS A 34 -18.18 7.56 0.25
N SER A 35 -18.27 7.28 1.54
CA SER A 35 -18.59 8.30 2.54
C SER A 35 -17.28 8.93 2.99
N GLU A 36 -17.06 10.21 2.70
CA GLU A 36 -15.95 10.95 3.33
C GLU A 36 -16.13 10.91 4.85
N ARG A 37 -15.14 10.36 5.55
CA ARG A 37 -15.11 10.36 7.02
C ARG A 37 -13.84 11.05 7.45
N ARG A 38 -13.99 12.00 8.39
CA ARG A 38 -12.87 12.52 9.17
C ARG A 38 -12.63 11.52 10.31
N GLY A 39 -11.64 10.65 10.17
CA GLY A 39 -11.16 9.80 11.26
C GLY A 39 -9.85 10.36 11.83
N PHE A 40 -8.80 9.53 11.88
CA PHE A 40 -7.55 9.86 12.56
C PHE A 40 -6.74 10.99 11.90
N LEU A 41 -6.81 11.12 10.57
CA LEU A 41 -6.17 12.21 9.85
C LEU A 41 -7.14 13.41 9.81
N PRO A 42 -6.71 14.66 10.12
CA PRO A 42 -7.55 15.86 10.10
C PRO A 42 -7.97 16.30 8.68
N ILE A 43 -7.85 15.41 7.69
CA ILE A 43 -8.12 15.63 6.27
C ILE A 43 -9.25 14.67 5.87
N ALA A 44 -10.24 15.17 5.14
CA ALA A 44 -11.25 14.31 4.50
C ALA A 44 -10.53 13.38 3.52
N THR A 45 -10.59 12.09 3.78
CA THR A 45 -9.84 11.06 3.07
C THR A 45 -10.81 9.98 2.64
N THR A 46 -10.77 9.62 1.36
CA THR A 46 -11.52 8.47 0.82
C THR A 46 -10.81 7.16 1.20
N ARG A 47 -11.48 6.03 0.97
CA ARG A 47 -10.85 4.72 1.18
C ARG A 47 -9.66 4.51 0.23
N GLY A 48 -9.75 5.04 -1.00
CA GLY A 48 -8.66 5.09 -1.96
C GLY A 48 -7.44 5.83 -1.43
N ASP A 49 -7.67 7.02 -0.87
CA ASP A 49 -6.59 7.85 -0.30
C ASP A 49 -5.88 7.14 0.86
N ARG A 50 -6.63 6.44 1.72
CA ARG A 50 -6.07 5.64 2.83
C ARG A 50 -5.15 4.52 2.35
N LEU A 51 -5.56 3.80 1.30
CA LEU A 51 -4.73 2.77 0.71
C LEU A 51 -3.45 3.38 0.13
N PHE A 52 -3.55 4.47 -0.64
CA PHE A 52 -2.39 5.11 -1.26
C PHE A 52 -1.39 5.61 -0.21
N ILE A 53 -1.87 6.28 0.84
CA ILE A 53 -1.06 6.71 1.98
C ILE A 53 -0.41 5.49 2.65
N GLY A 54 -1.15 4.40 2.83
CA GLY A 54 -0.62 3.17 3.41
C GLY A 54 0.48 2.52 2.58
N LEU A 55 0.33 2.48 1.24
CA LEU A 55 1.37 2.01 0.31
C LEU A 55 2.62 2.90 0.37
N LEU A 56 2.44 4.22 0.44
CA LEU A 56 3.53 5.18 0.59
C LEU A 56 4.28 4.98 1.92
N CYS A 57 3.54 4.84 3.03
CA CYS A 57 4.12 4.51 4.33
C CYS A 57 4.87 3.17 4.29
N ALA A 58 4.30 2.14 3.67
CA ALA A 58 4.96 0.85 3.52
C ALA A 58 6.29 0.97 2.78
N ALA A 59 6.35 1.76 1.70
CA ALA A 59 7.59 2.03 0.98
C ALA A 59 8.65 2.69 1.89
N TYR A 60 8.26 3.71 2.66
CA TYR A 60 9.19 4.36 3.60
C TYR A 60 9.63 3.44 4.73
N ILE A 61 8.76 2.57 5.26
CA ILE A 61 9.11 1.57 6.27
C ILE A 61 10.17 0.61 5.71
N HIS A 62 9.98 0.11 4.48
CA HIS A 62 10.95 -0.79 3.85
C HIS A 62 12.28 -0.10 3.57
N LEU A 63 12.27 1.16 3.09
CA LEU A 63 13.49 1.94 2.87
C LEU A 63 14.23 2.21 4.18
N ALA A 64 13.50 2.53 5.27
CA ALA A 64 14.09 2.74 6.58
C ALA A 64 14.74 1.45 7.12
N PHE A 65 14.05 0.30 7.02
CA PHE A 65 14.63 -0.98 7.43
C PHE A 65 15.85 -1.34 6.59
N LEU A 66 15.78 -1.14 5.27
CA LEU A 66 16.90 -1.42 4.36
C LEU A 66 18.11 -0.52 4.65
N GLY A 67 17.90 0.75 5.00
CA GLY A 67 18.97 1.72 5.20
C GLY A 67 19.52 1.79 6.63
N LEU A 68 18.75 1.36 7.63
CA LEU A 68 19.07 1.57 9.06
C LEU A 68 19.17 0.27 9.86
N SER A 69 18.82 -0.88 9.31
CA SER A 69 18.80 -2.15 10.04
C SER A 69 19.22 -3.34 9.19
N GLU A 70 19.77 -4.36 9.83
CA GLU A 70 20.03 -5.68 9.22
C GLU A 70 18.87 -6.67 9.50
N ILE A 71 17.75 -6.16 10.00
CA ILE A 71 16.59 -6.97 10.35
C ILE A 71 15.91 -7.42 9.06
N SER A 72 15.45 -8.68 9.06
CA SER A 72 14.72 -9.26 7.95
C SER A 72 13.60 -8.35 7.44
N LEU A 73 13.56 -8.12 6.12
CA LEU A 73 12.53 -7.33 5.45
C LEU A 73 11.11 -7.92 5.65
N TRP A 74 11.00 -9.19 6.04
CA TRP A 74 9.74 -9.79 6.45
C TRP A 74 9.13 -9.10 7.68
N VAL A 75 9.96 -8.55 8.58
CA VAL A 75 9.50 -7.74 9.71
C VAL A 75 8.97 -6.40 9.21
N ALA A 76 9.67 -5.75 8.28
CA ALA A 76 9.21 -4.51 7.66
C ALA A 76 7.87 -4.71 6.93
N LEU A 77 7.69 -5.86 6.27
CA LEU A 77 6.44 -6.25 5.64
C LEU A 77 5.31 -6.42 6.66
N ALA A 78 5.56 -7.15 7.75
CA ALA A 78 4.56 -7.35 8.81
C ALA A 78 4.12 -6.02 9.45
N VAL A 79 5.07 -5.12 9.73
CA VAL A 79 4.79 -3.78 10.24
C VAL A 79 3.98 -2.96 9.23
N SER A 80 4.35 -3.03 7.94
CA SER A 80 3.64 -2.32 6.87
C SER A 80 2.20 -2.79 6.71
N VAL A 81 1.96 -4.11 6.78
CA VAL A 81 0.60 -4.69 6.71
C VAL A 81 -0.22 -4.28 7.92
N ALA A 82 0.35 -4.36 9.13
CA ALA A 82 -0.32 -3.90 10.35
C ALA A 82 -0.69 -2.41 10.24
N TRP A 83 0.23 -1.57 9.76
CA TRP A 83 -0.01 -0.14 9.55
C TRP A 83 -1.11 0.13 8.52
N LEU A 84 -1.12 -0.59 7.40
CA LEU A 84 -2.15 -0.47 6.39
C LEU A 84 -3.55 -0.79 6.95
N LEU A 85 -3.67 -1.87 7.74
CA LEU A 85 -4.94 -2.26 8.37
C LEU A 85 -5.44 -1.19 9.37
N ILE A 86 -4.52 -0.60 10.14
CA ILE A 86 -4.81 0.50 11.06
C ILE A 86 -5.35 1.71 10.28
N LEU A 87 -4.70 2.10 9.19
CA LEU A 87 -5.13 3.21 8.34
C LEU A 87 -6.49 2.96 7.68
N LEU A 88 -6.74 1.75 7.18
CA LEU A 88 -8.02 1.41 6.55
C LEU A 88 -9.17 1.36 7.57
N ARG A 89 -8.89 1.03 8.84
CA ARG A 89 -9.91 0.91 9.89
C ARG A 89 -10.21 2.22 10.63
N TRP A 90 -9.20 3.03 10.90
CA TRP A 90 -9.32 4.24 11.74
C TRP A 90 -8.94 5.55 11.07
N GLY A 91 -8.32 5.50 9.89
CA GLY A 91 -8.31 6.67 9.04
C GLY A 91 -9.74 7.10 8.83
#